data_AF-W1W8W9-F1
#
_entry.id   AF-W1W8W9-F1
#
_cell.length_a   1.000
_cell.length_b   1.000
_cell.length_c   1.000
_cell.angle_alpha   90.00
_cell.angle_beta   90.00
_cell.angle_gamma   90.00
#
_symmetry.space_group_name_H-M   'P 1'
#
loop_
_entity.id
_entity.type
_entity.pdbx_description
1 polymer ?
#
loop_
_entity_poly.entity_id
_entity_poly.type
_entity_poly.pdbx_seq_one_letter_code
_entity_poly.pdbx_strand_id
1 'polypeptide(L)' 'KRPREGWLTTDAFLYWAQQDFSGVKPLVAQVKGHLFPYSRYFTLSTESISDEQSQGWQSHIFFNRKQQSAQIYRRTLQLY' A
#
# COMPACT_ATOMS: atom_id res chain seq x y z
N LYS A 1 6.02 -1.08 18.12
CA LYS A 1 6.40 -0.24 16.93
C LYS A 1 6.63 -1.16 15.72
N ARG A 2 6.30 -0.73 14.48
CA ARG A 2 6.52 -1.55 13.26
C ARG A 2 8.03 -1.80 13.01
N PRO A 3 8.46 -3.05 12.70
CA PRO A 3 9.84 -3.36 12.32
C PRO A 3 10.28 -2.64 11.03
N ARG A 4 11.59 -2.44 10.85
CA ARG A 4 12.16 -1.78 9.67
C ARG A 4 11.78 -2.48 8.36
N GLU A 5 11.89 -3.80 8.32
CA GLU A 5 11.49 -4.62 7.17
C GLU A 5 9.97 -4.88 7.11
N GLY A 6 9.21 -4.33 8.05
CA GLY A 6 7.79 -4.63 8.22
C GLY A 6 7.52 -6.03 8.77
N TRP A 7 6.24 -6.41 8.75
CA TRP A 7 5.79 -7.71 9.20
C TRP A 7 5.68 -8.65 8.01
N LEU A 8 6.33 -9.80 8.08
CA LEU A 8 6.29 -10.81 7.01
C LEU A 8 4.91 -11.48 6.89
N THR A 9 4.18 -11.59 8.01
CA THR A 9 2.86 -12.20 8.06
C THR A 9 1.87 -11.33 8.82
N THR A 10 0.59 -11.44 8.48
CA THR A 10 -0.50 -10.80 9.22
C THR A 10 -0.53 -11.29 10.67
N ASP A 11 -0.20 -12.56 10.93
CA ASP A 11 -0.19 -13.14 12.28
C ASP A 11 0.89 -12.53 13.17
N ALA A 12 2.09 -12.26 12.63
CA ALA A 12 3.14 -11.59 13.39
C ALA A 12 2.72 -10.16 13.82
N PHE A 13 2.07 -9.44 12.90
CA PHE A 13 1.49 -8.13 13.21
C PHE A 13 0.40 -8.22 14.29
N LEU A 14 -0.55 -9.16 14.15
CA LEU A 14 -1.67 -9.31 15.08
C LEU A 14 -1.21 -9.75 16.48
N TYR A 15 -0.22 -10.65 16.56
CA TYR A 15 0.38 -11.04 17.84
C TYR A 15 0.96 -9.83 18.56
N TRP A 16 1.76 -9.00 17.86
CA TRP A 16 2.29 -7.76 18.44
C TRP A 16 1.16 -6.79 18.85
N ALA A 17 0.16 -6.59 17.99
CA ALA A 17 -0.96 -5.68 18.26
C ALA A 17 -1.79 -6.10 19.49
N GLN A 18 -1.94 -7.40 19.74
CA GLN A 18 -2.64 -7.92 20.91
C GLN A 18 -1.87 -7.73 22.23
N GLN A 19 -0.53 -7.64 22.17
CA GLN A 19 0.29 -7.37 23.35
C GLN A 19 0.22 -5.88 23.73
N ASP A 20 0.33 -4.98 22.76
CA ASP A 20 0.30 -3.53 23.00
C ASP A 20 -1.13 -3.00 23.23
N PHE A 21 -2.16 -3.66 22.70
CA PHE A 21 -3.54 -3.17 22.75
C PHE A 21 -4.51 -4.29 23.16
N SER A 22 -4.70 -4.45 24.47
CA SER A 22 -5.56 -5.50 25.06
C SER A 22 -7.01 -5.49 24.55
N GLY A 23 -7.54 -4.31 24.20
CA GLY A 23 -8.88 -4.14 23.62
C GLY A 23 -9.04 -4.64 22.17
N VAL A 24 -7.94 -5.02 21.50
CA VAL A 24 -7.97 -5.45 20.09
C VAL A 24 -8.19 -6.96 19.97
N LYS A 25 -8.09 -7.72 21.06
CA LYS A 25 -8.31 -9.18 21.09
C LYS A 25 -9.64 -9.62 20.43
N PRO A 26 -10.80 -8.99 20.71
CA PRO A 26 -12.07 -9.36 20.06
C PRO A 26 -12.11 -9.00 18.57
N LEU A 27 -11.38 -7.95 18.17
CA LEU A 27 -11.37 -7.42 16.80
C LEU A 27 -10.42 -8.21 15.88
N VAL A 28 -9.44 -8.91 16.44
CA VAL A 28 -8.43 -9.66 15.67
C VAL A 28 -9.05 -10.64 14.67
N ALA A 29 -10.07 -11.39 15.09
CA ALA A 29 -10.75 -12.34 14.21
C ALA A 29 -11.45 -11.63 13.04
N GLN A 30 -12.02 -10.44 13.30
CA GLN A 30 -12.72 -9.65 12.28
C GLN A 30 -11.75 -9.01 11.28
N VAL A 31 -10.62 -8.47 11.74
CA VAL A 31 -9.70 -7.74 10.86
C VAL A 31 -8.70 -8.65 10.14
N LYS A 32 -8.42 -9.85 10.65
CA LYS A 32 -7.41 -10.76 10.07
C LYS A 32 -7.65 -11.05 8.58
N GLY A 33 -8.90 -11.24 8.18
CA GLY A 33 -9.28 -11.52 6.78
C GLY A 33 -9.09 -10.33 5.83
N HIS A 34 -8.93 -9.11 6.36
CA HIS A 34 -8.81 -7.88 5.58
C HIS A 34 -7.39 -7.29 5.58
N LEU A 35 -6.47 -7.87 6.35
CA LEU A 35 -5.10 -7.39 6.49
C LEU A 35 -4.12 -8.24 5.71
N PHE A 36 -3.29 -7.58 4.92
CA PHE A 36 -2.28 -8.20 4.08
C PHE A 36 -0.93 -7.50 4.26
N PRO A 37 0.19 -8.24 4.35
CA PRO A 37 1.53 -7.65 4.45
C PRO A 37 2.04 -7.14 3.09
N TYR A 38 1.17 -7.09 2.09
CA TYR A 38 1.49 -6.67 0.74
C TYR A 38 0.33 -5.88 0.13
N SER A 39 0.67 -5.02 -0.84
CA SER A 39 -0.32 -4.35 -1.67
C SER A 39 -0.34 -4.93 -3.09
N ARG A 40 -1.50 -4.81 -3.74
CA ARG A 40 -1.64 -4.98 -5.20
C ARG A 40 -1.91 -3.64 -5.89
N TYR A 41 -2.16 -2.58 -5.14
CA TYR A 41 -2.50 -1.26 -5.66
C TYR A 41 -1.44 -0.26 -5.23
N PHE A 42 -0.93 0.49 -6.20
CA PHE A 42 0.12 1.48 -5.99
C PHE A 42 -0.30 2.80 -6.61
N THR A 43 0.12 3.89 -6.00
CA THR A 43 0.01 5.23 -6.57
C THR A 43 1.41 5.68 -6.91
N LEU A 44 1.63 6.02 -8.18
CA LEU A 44 2.87 6.57 -8.69
C LEU A 44 2.62 8.03 -9.04
N SER A 45 3.32 8.92 -8.34
CA SER A 45 3.39 10.34 -8.71
C SER A 45 4.66 10.56 -9.52
N THR A 46 4.50 11.14 -10.71
CA THR A 46 5.62 11.48 -11.60
C THR A 46 5.54 12.95 -11.94
N GLU A 47 6.66 13.64 -11.89
CA GLU A 47 6.79 15.02 -12.34
C GLU A 47 7.79 15.06 -13.49
N SER A 48 7.42 15.74 -14.57
CA SER A 48 8.32 16.04 -15.68
C SER A 48 8.52 17.54 -15.74
N ILE A 49 9.78 17.95 -15.64
CA ILE A 49 10.20 19.34 -15.68
C ILE A 49 10.92 19.54 -17.01
N SER A 50 10.45 20.49 -17.83
CA SER A 50 11.07 20.87 -19.10
C SER A 50 11.07 22.39 -19.19
N ASP A 51 12.26 22.99 -19.25
CA ASP A 51 12.50 24.43 -19.31
C ASP A 51 11.60 25.25 -18.35
N GLU A 52 10.49 25.82 -18.84
CA GLU A 52 9.54 26.66 -18.10
C GLU A 52 8.25 25.93 -17.67
N GLN A 53 8.08 24.65 -18.01
CA GLN A 53 6.87 23.88 -17.72
C GLN A 53 7.16 22.69 -16.81
N SER A 54 6.41 22.60 -15.71
CA SER A 54 6.27 21.37 -14.94
C SER A 54 4.92 20.73 -15.23
N GLN A 55 4.91 19.43 -15.48
CA GLN A 55 3.69 18.63 -15.56
C GLN A 55 3.80 17.44 -14.62
N GLY A 56 2.77 17.26 -13.79
CA GLY A 56 2.63 16.10 -12.93
C GLY A 56 1.67 15.07 -13.53
N TRP A 57 1.87 13.80 -13.18
CA TRP A 57 0.85 12.78 -13.33
C TRP A 57 0.76 11.95 -12.05
N GLN A 58 -0.47 11.64 -11.68
CA GLN A 58 -0.77 10.62 -10.71
C GLN A 58 -1.31 9.39 -11.45
N SER A 59 -0.58 8.29 -11.36
CA SER A 59 -0.96 7.01 -11.95
C SER A 59 -1.33 6.03 -10.85
N HIS A 60 -2.48 5.38 -11.00
CA HIS A 60 -2.88 4.28 -10.14
C HIS A 60 -2.63 2.96 -10.86
N ILE A 61 -1.86 2.11 -10.19
CA ILE A 61 -1.30 0.89 -10.75
C ILE A 61 -1.90 -0.31 -10.00
N PHE A 62 -2.36 -1.30 -10.75
CA PHE A 62 -2.69 -2.63 -10.25
C PHE A 62 -1.58 -3.61 -10.62
N PHE A 63 -1.08 -4.36 -9.65
CA PHE A 63 -0.08 -5.41 -9.84
C PHE A 63 -0.72 -6.80 -9.75
N ASN A 64 -0.72 -7.51 -10.89
CA ASN A 64 -1.16 -8.89 -10.96
C ASN A 64 -0.01 -9.84 -10.61
N ARG A 65 -0.02 -10.34 -9.38
CA ARG A 65 0.98 -11.31 -8.89
C ARG A 65 1.03 -12.62 -9.68
N LYS A 66 -0.09 -13.10 -10.22
CA LYS A 66 -0.11 -14.37 -10.97
C LYS A 66 0.64 -14.26 -12.29
N GLN A 67 0.55 -13.10 -12.93
CA GLN A 67 1.17 -12.81 -14.22
C GLN A 67 2.48 -12.02 -14.10
N GLN A 68 2.88 -11.62 -12.89
CA GLN A 68 4.01 -10.74 -12.62
C GLN A 68 3.99 -9.45 -13.47
N SER A 69 2.80 -8.87 -13.63
CA SER A 69 2.58 -7.71 -14.50
C SER A 69 1.95 -6.54 -13.75
N ALA A 70 2.31 -5.32 -14.15
CA ALA A 70 1.73 -4.08 -13.64
C ALA A 70 0.90 -3.41 -14.74
N GLN A 71 -0.26 -2.88 -14.36
CA GLN A 71 -1.17 -2.20 -15.28
C GLN A 71 -1.61 -0.87 -14.69
N ILE A 72 -1.56 0.20 -15.47
CA ILE A 72 -2.13 1.49 -15.10
C ILE A 72 -3.63 1.44 -15.41
N TYR A 73 -4.47 1.58 -14.39
CA TYR A 73 -5.94 1.56 -14.56
C TYR A 73 -6.57 2.96 -14.44
N ARG A 74 -5.81 3.94 -13.91
CA ARG A 74 -6.21 5.34 -13.89
C ARG A 74 -4.96 6.21 -13.98
N ARG A 75 -5.02 7.26 -14.79
CA ARG A 75 -4.01 8.31 -14.85
C ARG A 75 -4.71 9.67 -14.79
N THR A 76 -4.18 10.57 -13.99
CA THR A 76 -4.71 11.93 -13.84
C THR A 76 -3.56 12.91 -14.00
N LEU A 77 -3.71 13.87 -14.91
CA LEU A 77 -2.78 14.99 -15.08
C LEU A 77 -2.89 15.89 -13.85
N GLN A 78 -1.76 16.23 -13.26
CA GLN A 78 -1.63 17.22 -12.19
C GLN A 78 -0.99 18.46 -12.82
N LEU A 79 -1.77 19.54 -12.86
CA LEU A 79 -1.29 20.85 -13.32
C LEU A 79 -0.75 21.58 -12.08
N TYR A 80 0.48 22.09 -12.19
CA TYR A 80 1.16 22.88 -11.16
C TYR A 80 1.14 24.36 -11.52
#